data_AF-A0A1G0H932-F1
#
_entry.id   AF-A0A1G0H932-F1
#
_cell.length_a   1.000
_cell.length_b   1.000
_cell.length_c   1.000
_cell.angle_alpha   90.00
_cell.angle_beta   90.00
_cell.angle_gamma   90.00
#
_symmetry.space_group_name_H-M   'P 1'
#
loop_
_entity.id
_entity.type
_entity.pdbx_description
1 polymer ?
#
loop_
_entity_poly.entity_id
_entity_poly.type
_entity_poly.pdbx_seq_one_letter_code
_entity_poly.pdbx_strand_id
1 'polypeptide(L)'
;MFSQQVMPTAIENDNRVNRSQVSEKNTQQLHEKNVDLISSASVQPKMTVDILQSKDEQEKKIMLEMMERETKKFQQALADYHALRLPNKAAYLKVSSMLVQSIDQVIQAGDWQKTLFLRNTIKPLMAVREQALVVQKKLTQEQIQGPAKKQLGEDQIKVFITIYQSQGHNLALWETQLRSLSSYVQGRPVYSNEEDIRRALRAKLDQVNEAYVVVAIDRTSVMNLINHAERTDRLGHKLLVLMPGALQSENIYEFVHQGKCYDFIENQLYLASS
;
A
#
# COMPACT_ATOMS: atom_id res chain seq x y z
N MET A 1 -55.32 21.29 -24.07
CA MET A 1 -55.66 20.93 -25.47
C MET A 1 -54.45 20.22 -26.09
N PHE A 2 -54.68 19.50 -27.20
CA PHE A 2 -53.76 18.98 -28.24
C PHE A 2 -52.29 19.51 -28.26
N SER A 3 -51.25 18.77 -28.68
CA SER A 3 -51.08 17.36 -29.16
C SER A 3 -49.56 17.02 -29.17
N GLN A 4 -49.07 15.76 -29.19
CA GLN A 4 -48.77 14.94 -30.40
C GLN A 4 -48.16 15.75 -31.58
N GLN A 5 -47.08 15.37 -32.29
CA GLN A 5 -46.44 14.09 -32.67
C GLN A 5 -44.98 14.41 -33.18
N VAL A 6 -43.98 13.54 -33.41
CA VAL A 6 -43.70 12.08 -33.20
C VAL A 6 -42.16 11.81 -33.32
N MET A 7 -41.74 10.54 -33.37
CA MET A 7 -40.36 9.98 -33.59
C MET A 7 -40.03 9.87 -35.13
N PRO A 8 -39.16 8.98 -35.71
CA PRO A 8 -38.07 8.11 -35.19
C PRO A 8 -36.76 8.03 -36.03
N THR A 9 -35.69 7.47 -35.44
CA THR A 9 -34.86 6.32 -35.93
C THR A 9 -33.78 6.06 -34.84
N ALA A 10 -33.56 4.88 -34.26
CA ALA A 10 -33.49 3.48 -34.72
C ALA A 10 -32.13 3.08 -35.31
N ILE A 11 -31.44 2.15 -34.63
CA ILE A 11 -30.60 1.07 -35.16
C ILE A 11 -30.49 0.00 -34.05
N GLU A 12 -30.67 -1.26 -34.42
CA GLU A 12 -30.59 -2.42 -33.53
C GLU A 12 -29.18 -3.05 -33.55
N ASN A 13 -28.86 -3.85 -32.53
CA ASN A 13 -28.42 -5.25 -32.73
C ASN A 13 -28.34 -5.98 -31.38
N ASP A 14 -29.35 -6.78 -31.06
CA ASP A 14 -29.31 -7.76 -29.97
C ASP A 14 -29.28 -9.16 -30.58
N ASN A 15 -28.20 -9.92 -30.35
CA ASN A 15 -27.90 -11.12 -31.12
C ASN A 15 -27.91 -12.38 -30.24
N ARG A 16 -29.13 -12.85 -29.91
CA ARG A 16 -29.38 -14.13 -29.24
C ARG A 16 -30.01 -15.13 -30.21
N VAL A 17 -29.23 -16.11 -30.67
CA VAL A 17 -29.77 -17.31 -31.34
C VAL A 17 -29.64 -18.51 -30.42
N ASN A 18 -30.79 -19.00 -29.95
CA ASN A 18 -30.93 -20.25 -29.20
C ASN A 18 -31.17 -21.41 -30.18
N ARG A 19 -30.46 -22.53 -30.04
CA ARG A 19 -30.76 -23.78 -30.76
C ARG A 19 -30.43 -25.02 -29.92
N SER A 20 -31.49 -25.76 -29.59
CA SER A 20 -31.44 -27.10 -29.00
C SER A 20 -32.42 -28.01 -29.73
N GLN A 21 -32.03 -29.28 -29.92
CA GLN A 21 -32.83 -30.43 -30.37
C GLN A 21 -33.38 -30.45 -31.81
N VAL A 22 -33.31 -31.64 -32.45
CA VAL A 22 -34.39 -32.42 -33.12
C VAL A 22 -33.77 -33.58 -33.93
N SER A 23 -34.42 -34.76 -33.95
CA SER A 23 -34.18 -35.93 -34.86
C SER A 23 -32.79 -36.61 -34.73
N GLU A 24 -32.57 -37.89 -34.33
CA GLU A 24 -33.33 -39.16 -34.35
C GLU A 24 -33.73 -39.72 -35.73
N LYS A 25 -32.98 -40.73 -36.25
CA LYS A 25 -33.50 -41.97 -36.90
C LYS A 25 -32.42 -42.91 -37.49
N ASN A 26 -32.83 -44.16 -37.77
CA ASN A 26 -32.24 -45.16 -38.69
C ASN A 26 -31.01 -46.01 -38.27
N THR A 27 -31.15 -46.77 -37.19
CA THR A 27 -31.42 -48.23 -37.23
C THR A 27 -30.85 -49.12 -38.37
N GLN A 28 -29.96 -50.05 -37.99
CA GLN A 28 -29.74 -51.45 -38.46
C GLN A 28 -29.30 -51.82 -39.90
N GLN A 29 -28.08 -52.39 -39.97
CA GLN A 29 -27.74 -53.76 -40.44
C GLN A 29 -26.43 -54.18 -39.69
N LEU A 30 -26.11 -55.39 -39.19
CA LEU A 30 -26.59 -56.79 -39.18
C LEU A 30 -25.94 -57.80 -40.16
N HIS A 31 -25.50 -58.95 -39.57
CA HIS A 31 -24.95 -60.19 -40.16
C HIS A 31 -23.57 -60.06 -40.87
N GLU A 32 -22.63 -61.01 -40.77
CA GLU A 32 -22.42 -62.15 -39.85
C GLU A 32 -20.99 -62.74 -40.05
N LYS A 33 -20.30 -63.21 -38.99
CA LYS A 33 -19.80 -64.61 -38.85
C LYS A 33 -18.81 -64.88 -37.70
N ASN A 34 -19.03 -66.07 -37.13
CA ASN A 34 -18.14 -67.03 -36.47
C ASN A 34 -17.27 -66.65 -35.25
N VAL A 35 -17.55 -67.43 -34.20
CA VAL A 35 -16.78 -67.67 -32.97
C VAL A 35 -15.66 -68.69 -33.24
N ASP A 36 -14.51 -68.53 -32.59
CA ASP A 36 -13.74 -69.58 -31.86
C ASP A 36 -12.50 -68.89 -31.21
N LEU A 37 -12.42 -68.72 -29.88
CA LEU A 37 -12.16 -69.69 -28.79
C LEU A 37 -10.66 -70.06 -28.59
N ILE A 38 -10.15 -69.62 -27.43
CA ILE A 38 -9.01 -70.16 -26.64
C ILE A 38 -7.57 -69.79 -27.09
N SER A 39 -7.07 -68.72 -26.46
CA SER A 39 -5.85 -68.67 -25.61
C SER A 39 -4.58 -69.43 -26.02
N SER A 40 -3.47 -68.70 -26.23
CA SER A 40 -2.41 -68.61 -25.19
C SER A 40 -1.21 -67.74 -25.61
N ALA A 41 -1.11 -66.51 -25.09
CA ALA A 41 0.12 -65.71 -25.09
C ALA A 41 0.07 -64.65 -23.98
N SER A 42 0.92 -64.78 -22.96
CA SER A 42 1.02 -63.84 -21.83
C SER A 42 2.42 -63.25 -21.73
N VAL A 43 2.54 -61.93 -21.87
CA VAL A 43 3.50 -61.04 -21.16
C VAL A 43 2.85 -59.65 -21.06
N GLN A 44 3.13 -58.90 -19.99
CA GLN A 44 2.50 -57.61 -19.68
C GLN A 44 3.10 -56.44 -20.49
N PRO A 45 2.37 -55.31 -20.57
CA PRO A 45 2.75 -54.20 -19.67
C PRO A 45 1.53 -53.50 -19.05
N LYS A 46 1.42 -53.52 -17.71
CA LYS A 46 0.43 -52.70 -16.98
C LYS A 46 0.96 -52.01 -15.71
N MET A 47 1.91 -52.62 -14.97
CA MET A 47 2.40 -52.04 -13.71
C MET A 47 3.15 -50.70 -13.85
N THR A 48 3.77 -50.42 -15.00
CA THR A 48 4.69 -49.28 -15.14
C THR A 48 3.99 -47.91 -15.09
N VAL A 49 2.71 -47.83 -15.47
CA VAL A 49 1.97 -46.56 -15.55
C VAL A 49 1.50 -46.11 -14.17
N ASP A 50 0.95 -47.03 -13.37
CA ASP A 50 0.42 -46.73 -12.03
C ASP A 50 1.55 -46.26 -11.08
N ILE A 51 2.77 -46.81 -11.23
CA ILE A 51 3.96 -46.42 -10.46
C ILE A 51 4.46 -45.01 -10.84
N LEU A 52 4.24 -44.56 -12.08
CA LEU A 52 4.60 -43.20 -12.51
C LEU A 52 3.56 -42.18 -12.03
N GLN A 53 2.26 -42.49 -12.18
CA GLN A 53 1.19 -41.59 -11.73
C GLN A 53 1.20 -41.37 -10.21
N SER A 54 1.43 -42.44 -9.43
CA SER A 54 1.55 -42.32 -7.96
C SER A 54 2.78 -41.55 -7.50
N LYS A 55 3.87 -41.50 -8.29
CA LYS A 55 5.01 -40.61 -8.02
C LYS A 55 4.70 -39.14 -8.28
N ASP A 56 4.13 -38.81 -9.45
CA ASP A 56 3.74 -37.44 -9.78
C ASP A 56 2.73 -36.87 -8.76
N GLU A 57 1.81 -37.71 -8.24
CA GLU A 57 0.91 -37.31 -7.15
C GLU A 57 1.63 -37.11 -5.80
N GLN A 58 2.63 -37.94 -5.45
CA GLN A 58 3.45 -37.75 -4.25
C GLN A 58 4.29 -36.47 -4.33
N GLU A 59 4.97 -36.20 -5.45
CA GLU A 59 5.74 -34.97 -5.67
C GLU A 59 4.82 -33.74 -5.58
N LYS A 60 3.66 -33.78 -6.23
CA LYS A 60 2.63 -32.73 -6.14
C LYS A 60 2.13 -32.51 -4.70
N LYS A 61 1.91 -33.58 -3.93
CA LYS A 61 1.46 -33.48 -2.53
C LYS A 61 2.54 -32.85 -1.63
N ILE A 62 3.78 -33.29 -1.75
CA ILE A 62 4.93 -32.72 -1.02
C ILE A 62 5.10 -31.23 -1.38
N MET A 63 4.95 -30.88 -2.66
CA MET A 63 5.00 -29.49 -3.14
C MET A 63 3.90 -28.62 -2.52
N LEU A 64 2.67 -29.13 -2.40
CA LEU A 64 1.57 -28.45 -1.73
C LEU A 64 1.83 -28.27 -0.23
N GLU A 65 2.26 -29.33 0.48
CA GLU A 65 2.58 -29.26 1.91
C GLU A 65 3.73 -28.29 2.23
N MET A 66 4.71 -28.14 1.34
CA MET A 66 5.75 -27.10 1.45
C MET A 66 5.19 -25.70 1.16
N MET A 67 4.35 -25.55 0.13
CA MET A 67 3.75 -24.26 -0.23
C MET A 67 2.81 -23.74 0.87
N GLU A 68 2.01 -24.60 1.50
CA GLU A 68 1.17 -24.25 2.65
C GLU A 68 2.02 -23.85 3.86
N ARG A 69 3.14 -24.55 4.11
CA ARG A 69 4.07 -24.25 5.21
C ARG A 69 4.71 -22.86 5.06
N GLU A 70 5.21 -22.52 3.88
CA GLU A 70 5.76 -21.18 3.62
C GLU A 70 4.65 -20.11 3.59
N THR A 71 3.48 -20.40 3.03
CA THR A 71 2.32 -19.51 3.07
C THR A 71 1.94 -19.18 4.52
N LYS A 72 1.93 -20.18 5.41
CA LYS A 72 1.60 -20.00 6.84
C LYS A 72 2.68 -19.21 7.58
N LYS A 73 3.96 -19.43 7.30
CA LYS A 73 5.07 -18.59 7.82
C LYS A 73 4.93 -17.14 7.37
N PHE A 74 4.63 -16.91 6.10
CA PHE A 74 4.48 -15.57 5.54
C PHE A 74 3.24 -14.86 6.10
N GLN A 75 2.11 -15.57 6.23
CA GLN A 75 0.92 -15.06 6.91
C GLN A 75 1.18 -14.71 8.37
N GLN A 76 1.96 -15.51 9.11
CA GLN A 76 2.38 -15.16 10.47
C GLN A 76 3.26 -13.91 10.49
N ALA A 77 4.28 -13.83 9.62
CA ALA A 77 5.15 -12.66 9.52
C ALA A 77 4.39 -11.38 9.12
N LEU A 78 3.35 -11.49 8.28
CA LEU A 78 2.42 -10.41 7.99
C LEU A 78 1.54 -10.05 9.19
N ALA A 79 1.01 -11.04 9.92
CA ALA A 79 0.20 -10.80 11.12
C ALA A 79 1.03 -10.10 12.21
N ASP A 80 2.27 -10.53 12.45
CA ASP A 80 3.22 -9.92 13.37
C ASP A 80 3.57 -8.48 12.92
N TYR A 81 3.72 -8.25 11.62
CA TYR A 81 3.94 -6.92 11.03
C TYR A 81 2.71 -6.00 11.16
N HIS A 82 1.50 -6.51 10.99
CA HIS A 82 0.27 -5.74 11.19
C HIS A 82 -0.07 -5.53 12.69
N ALA A 83 0.42 -6.39 13.57
CA ALA A 83 0.33 -6.21 15.03
C ALA A 83 1.34 -5.18 15.58
N LEU A 84 2.41 -4.87 14.84
CA LEU A 84 3.31 -3.76 15.16
C LEU A 84 2.57 -2.42 14.99
N ARG A 85 2.14 -1.85 16.11
CA ARG A 85 1.37 -0.59 16.23
C ARG A 85 1.99 0.63 15.54
N LEU A 86 3.26 0.56 15.15
CA LEU A 86 3.89 1.38 14.13
C LEU A 86 4.86 0.48 13.31
N PRO A 87 4.68 0.32 11.98
CA PRO A 87 5.64 -0.40 11.17
C PRO A 87 6.90 0.46 10.98
N ASN A 88 8.01 0.07 11.59
CA ASN A 88 9.29 0.75 11.39
C ASN A 88 10.01 0.22 10.13
N LYS A 89 10.90 1.04 9.56
CA LYS A 89 11.63 0.73 8.31
C LYS A 89 12.43 -0.58 8.38
N ALA A 90 12.95 -0.93 9.56
CA ALA A 90 13.65 -2.20 9.80
C ALA A 90 12.71 -3.42 9.74
N ALA A 91 11.48 -3.32 10.27
CA ALA A 91 10.48 -4.37 10.17
C ALA A 91 10.02 -4.57 8.72
N TYR A 92 9.82 -3.49 7.96
CA TYR A 92 9.50 -3.59 6.52
C TYR A 92 10.63 -4.27 5.74
N LEU A 93 11.89 -3.86 5.95
CA LEU A 93 13.05 -4.50 5.33
C LEU A 93 13.15 -5.98 5.70
N LYS A 94 12.89 -6.35 6.96
CA LYS A 94 12.88 -7.76 7.43
C LYS A 94 11.78 -8.59 6.75
N VAL A 95 10.55 -8.08 6.67
CA VAL A 95 9.45 -8.79 5.99
C VAL A 95 9.73 -8.92 4.49
N SER A 96 10.26 -7.88 3.86
CA SER A 96 10.62 -7.90 2.44
C SER A 96 11.78 -8.87 2.14
N SER A 97 12.80 -8.93 3.00
CA SER A 97 13.92 -9.88 2.82
C SER A 97 13.48 -11.32 3.04
N MET A 98 12.58 -11.58 4.01
CA MET A 98 11.95 -12.90 4.19
C MET A 98 11.10 -13.29 2.97
N LEU A 99 10.32 -12.38 2.39
CA LEU A 99 9.54 -12.62 1.17
C LEU A 99 10.45 -13.00 -0.01
N VAL A 100 11.52 -12.24 -0.25
CA VAL A 100 12.50 -12.57 -1.31
C VAL A 100 13.16 -13.92 -1.03
N GLN A 101 13.54 -14.21 0.22
CA GLN A 101 14.18 -15.47 0.61
C GLN A 101 13.26 -16.69 0.40
N SER A 102 11.98 -16.62 0.78
CA SER A 102 11.03 -17.71 0.53
C SER A 102 10.76 -17.88 -0.98
N ILE A 103 10.70 -16.81 -1.77
CA ILE A 103 10.57 -16.92 -3.24
C ILE A 103 11.84 -17.53 -3.86
N ASP A 104 13.04 -17.16 -3.39
CA ASP A 104 14.30 -17.76 -3.87
C ASP A 104 14.41 -19.24 -3.52
N GLN A 105 13.96 -19.66 -2.34
CA GLN A 105 13.88 -21.08 -1.97
C GLN A 105 12.91 -21.84 -2.87
N VAL A 106 11.73 -21.26 -3.17
CA VAL A 106 10.77 -21.85 -4.13
C VAL A 106 11.39 -21.97 -5.52
N ILE A 107 12.06 -20.92 -6.03
CA ILE A 107 12.75 -20.93 -7.33
C ILE A 107 13.84 -22.02 -7.38
N GLN A 108 14.64 -22.18 -6.31
CA GLN A 108 15.72 -23.18 -6.25
C GLN A 108 15.22 -24.62 -6.09
N ALA A 109 14.05 -24.85 -5.49
CA ALA A 109 13.55 -26.17 -5.14
C ALA A 109 12.92 -26.97 -6.30
N GLY A 110 12.87 -26.45 -7.54
CA GLY A 110 12.19 -27.12 -8.64
C GLY A 110 12.67 -26.74 -10.04
N ASP A 111 12.51 -27.66 -11.00
CA ASP A 111 12.69 -27.35 -12.43
C ASP A 111 11.43 -26.67 -12.98
N TRP A 112 11.33 -25.37 -12.75
CA TRP A 112 10.20 -24.55 -13.17
C TRP A 112 10.08 -24.38 -14.69
N GLN A 113 11.07 -24.83 -15.47
CA GLN A 113 11.02 -24.77 -16.93
C GLN A 113 10.48 -26.06 -17.57
N LYS A 114 10.48 -27.18 -16.83
CA LYS A 114 10.03 -28.52 -17.26
C LYS A 114 8.62 -28.55 -17.90
N THR A 115 7.69 -27.69 -17.46
CA THR A 115 6.33 -27.65 -18.00
C THR A 115 5.82 -26.22 -18.22
N LEU A 116 4.88 -26.04 -19.17
CA LEU A 116 4.24 -24.76 -19.44
C LEU A 116 3.44 -24.24 -18.23
N PHE A 117 2.88 -25.15 -17.42
CA PHE A 117 2.18 -24.83 -16.18
C PHE A 117 3.13 -24.20 -15.16
N LEU A 118 4.23 -24.88 -14.82
CA LEU A 118 5.23 -24.36 -13.87
C LEU A 118 5.82 -23.03 -14.33
N ARG A 119 6.11 -22.90 -15.63
CA ARG A 119 6.61 -21.66 -16.25
C ARG A 119 5.63 -20.50 -16.19
N ASN A 120 4.32 -20.76 -16.12
CA ASN A 120 3.31 -19.73 -15.96
C ASN A 120 3.05 -19.40 -14.48
N THR A 121 3.15 -20.37 -13.58
CA THR A 121 3.05 -20.16 -12.11
C THR A 121 4.25 -19.38 -11.54
N ILE A 122 5.46 -19.61 -12.04
CA ILE A 122 6.66 -18.95 -11.51
C ILE A 122 6.80 -17.48 -11.94
N LYS A 123 6.23 -17.09 -13.09
CA LYS A 123 6.31 -15.71 -13.64
C LYS A 123 5.75 -14.64 -12.67
N PRO A 124 4.52 -14.77 -12.11
CA PRO A 124 4.04 -13.85 -11.07
C PRO A 124 4.96 -13.79 -9.84
N LEU A 125 5.48 -14.94 -9.39
CA LEU A 125 6.41 -15.00 -8.25
C LEU A 125 7.69 -14.19 -8.51
N MET A 126 8.28 -14.34 -9.70
CA MET A 126 9.45 -13.56 -10.11
C MET A 126 9.15 -12.05 -10.22
N ALA A 127 7.94 -11.67 -10.69
CA ALA A 127 7.53 -10.27 -10.74
C ALA A 127 7.37 -9.65 -9.34
N VAL A 128 6.77 -10.39 -8.39
CA VAL A 128 6.66 -9.98 -6.98
C VAL A 128 8.05 -9.87 -6.32
N ARG A 129 8.95 -10.82 -6.60
CA ARG A 129 10.34 -10.79 -6.14
C ARG A 129 11.09 -9.55 -6.62
N GLU A 130 10.98 -9.21 -7.91
CA GLU A 130 11.68 -8.04 -8.46
C GLU A 130 11.11 -6.74 -7.89
N GLN A 131 9.79 -6.64 -7.71
CA GLN A 131 9.17 -5.50 -7.02
C GLN A 131 9.67 -5.36 -5.57
N ALA A 132 9.76 -6.47 -4.82
CA ALA A 132 10.30 -6.47 -3.46
C ALA A 132 11.78 -6.04 -3.42
N LEU A 133 12.60 -6.48 -4.38
CA LEU A 133 14.00 -6.06 -4.52
C LEU A 133 14.15 -4.58 -4.91
N VAL A 134 13.28 -4.05 -5.77
CA VAL A 134 13.25 -2.61 -6.09
C VAL A 134 12.90 -1.78 -4.86
N VAL A 135 11.94 -2.21 -4.05
CA VAL A 135 11.58 -1.51 -2.80
C VAL A 135 12.71 -1.61 -1.76
N GLN A 136 13.34 -2.79 -1.60
CA GLN A 136 14.53 -2.92 -0.74
C GLN A 136 15.68 -2.02 -1.19
N LYS A 137 15.96 -1.93 -2.51
CA LYS A 137 17.02 -1.06 -3.03
C LYS A 137 16.76 0.41 -2.69
N LYS A 138 15.53 0.91 -2.87
CA LYS A 138 15.14 2.28 -2.46
C LYS A 138 15.38 2.50 -0.97
N LEU A 139 14.75 1.67 -0.13
CA LEU A 139 14.84 1.76 1.33
C LEU A 139 16.28 1.67 1.87
N THR A 140 17.15 0.90 1.21
CA THR A 140 18.58 0.76 1.57
C THR A 140 19.45 1.90 1.01
N GLN A 141 19.17 2.42 -0.20
CA GLN A 141 19.88 3.59 -0.73
C GLN A 141 19.58 4.85 0.08
N GLU A 142 18.34 4.99 0.56
CA GLU A 142 17.93 5.98 1.58
C GLU A 142 18.67 5.85 2.94
N GLN A 143 19.47 4.81 3.19
CA GLN A 143 20.29 4.74 4.42
C GLN A 143 21.60 5.54 4.32
N ILE A 144 22.08 5.84 3.11
CA ILE A 144 23.33 6.62 2.92
C ILE A 144 23.10 8.10 3.27
N GLN A 145 21.88 8.59 3.08
CA GLN A 145 21.41 9.86 3.61
C GLN A 145 20.03 9.66 4.23
N GLY A 146 20.01 9.31 5.52
CA GLY A 146 18.88 9.71 6.36
C GLY A 146 18.70 11.23 6.23
N PRO A 147 17.46 11.74 6.14
CA PRO A 147 17.20 13.13 5.79
C PRO A 147 17.98 14.07 6.69
N ALA A 148 18.95 14.79 6.12
CA ALA A 148 19.76 15.73 6.87
C ALA A 148 18.83 16.79 7.47
N LYS A 149 18.69 16.79 8.81
CA LYS A 149 17.77 17.70 9.53
C LYS A 149 17.98 19.12 9.00
N LYS A 150 16.96 19.68 8.33
CA LYS A 150 17.05 20.92 7.56
C LYS A 150 17.74 21.97 8.42
N GLN A 151 18.94 22.40 8.04
CA GLN A 151 19.66 23.40 8.81
C GLN A 151 18.92 24.73 8.64
N LEU A 152 18.60 25.37 9.77
CA LEU A 152 17.89 26.65 9.77
C LEU A 152 18.84 27.71 9.22
N GLY A 153 18.41 28.47 8.20
CA GLY A 153 19.19 29.59 7.69
C GLY A 153 19.43 30.67 8.75
N GLU A 154 20.49 31.46 8.62
CA GLU A 154 20.89 32.48 9.61
C GLU A 154 19.79 33.54 9.86
N ASP A 155 19.10 33.95 8.79
CA ASP A 155 17.93 34.85 8.84
C ASP A 155 16.59 34.14 9.12
N GLN A 156 16.58 32.81 9.27
CA GLN A 156 15.35 32.03 9.46
C GLN A 156 15.01 31.82 10.93
N ILE A 157 13.71 31.67 11.19
CA ILE A 157 13.15 31.34 12.49
C ILE A 157 12.19 30.15 12.36
N LYS A 158 12.03 29.40 13.45
CA LYS A 158 10.95 28.40 13.55
C LYS A 158 9.68 29.08 14.05
N VAL A 159 8.56 28.79 13.40
CA VAL A 159 7.22 29.12 13.89
C VAL A 159 6.39 27.86 14.06
N PHE A 160 5.50 27.88 15.05
CA PHE A 160 4.73 26.72 15.47
C PHE A 160 3.24 26.99 15.25
N ILE A 161 2.54 26.10 14.54
CA ILE A 161 1.17 26.35 14.06
C ILE A 161 0.26 25.18 14.42
N THR A 162 -0.86 25.46 15.10
CA THR A 162 -1.86 24.44 15.42
C THR A 162 -2.66 24.03 14.18
N ILE A 163 -2.75 22.75 13.91
CA ILE A 163 -3.60 22.18 12.86
C ILE A 163 -4.54 21.11 13.44
N TYR A 164 -5.74 21.02 12.86
CA TYR A 164 -6.82 20.14 13.30
C TYR A 164 -7.28 19.27 12.14
N GLN A 165 -7.54 17.99 12.42
CA GLN A 165 -8.04 17.00 11.47
C GLN A 165 -9.14 16.17 12.14
N SER A 166 -10.32 16.03 11.52
CA SER A 166 -11.46 15.34 12.13
C SER A 166 -11.28 13.81 12.21
N GLN A 167 -10.31 13.28 11.47
CA GLN A 167 -9.90 11.88 11.45
C GLN A 167 -8.42 11.77 11.85
N GLY A 168 -8.04 12.37 12.97
CA GLY A 168 -6.65 12.57 13.40
C GLY A 168 -5.85 11.28 13.67
N HIS A 169 -6.47 10.11 13.65
CA HIS A 169 -5.76 8.83 13.66
C HIS A 169 -5.19 8.43 12.28
N ASN A 170 -5.57 9.11 11.20
CA ASN A 170 -5.20 8.78 9.82
C ASN A 170 -4.08 9.70 9.30
N LEU A 171 -2.85 9.18 9.28
CA LEU A 171 -1.65 9.91 8.83
C LEU A 171 -1.73 10.38 7.37
N ALA A 172 -2.41 9.66 6.47
CA ALA A 172 -2.53 10.09 5.06
C ALA A 172 -3.41 11.35 4.89
N LEU A 173 -4.32 11.62 5.84
CA LEU A 173 -5.09 12.87 5.87
C LEU A 173 -4.26 14.02 6.44
N TRP A 174 -3.41 13.76 7.45
CA TRP A 174 -2.41 14.74 7.90
C TRP A 174 -1.43 15.11 6.77
N GLU A 175 -0.87 14.14 6.05
CA GLU A 175 -0.04 14.39 4.86
C GLU A 175 -0.75 15.25 3.81
N THR A 176 -2.03 14.97 3.54
CA THR A 176 -2.84 15.75 2.59
C THR A 176 -3.05 17.18 3.05
N GLN A 177 -3.19 17.40 4.35
CA GLN A 177 -3.31 18.72 4.96
C GLN A 177 -1.98 19.49 4.99
N LEU A 178 -0.86 18.78 5.19
CA LEU A 178 0.50 19.34 5.16
C LEU A 178 0.96 19.69 3.74
N ARG A 179 0.59 18.89 2.72
CA ARG A 179 0.81 19.24 1.29
C ARG A 179 0.29 20.64 0.96
N SER A 180 -0.93 20.94 1.39
CA SER A 180 -1.63 22.21 1.14
C SER A 180 -1.59 23.18 2.35
N LEU A 181 -0.50 23.17 3.12
CA LEU A 181 -0.42 23.84 4.42
C LEU A 181 -0.86 25.32 4.36
N SER A 182 -0.38 26.07 3.37
CA SER A 182 -0.66 27.50 3.15
C SER A 182 -2.14 27.86 3.03
N SER A 183 -2.99 26.91 2.65
CA SER A 183 -4.46 27.06 2.61
C SER A 183 -5.10 26.75 3.97
N TYR A 184 -4.61 25.75 4.71
CA TYR A 184 -5.22 25.27 5.96
C TYR A 184 -4.80 26.06 7.22
N VAL A 185 -3.69 26.81 7.15
CA VAL A 185 -3.16 27.65 8.24
C VAL A 185 -3.77 29.04 8.32
N GLN A 186 -4.58 29.46 7.34
CA GLN A 186 -5.18 30.79 7.34
C GLN A 186 -6.09 30.97 8.57
N GLY A 187 -5.84 32.02 9.35
CA GLY A 187 -6.54 32.28 10.61
C GLY A 187 -6.18 31.36 11.78
N ARG A 188 -5.23 30.42 11.64
CA ARG A 188 -4.74 29.61 12.77
C ARG A 188 -3.83 30.44 13.68
N PRO A 189 -3.80 30.16 15.00
CA PRO A 189 -2.75 30.65 15.88
C PRO A 189 -1.35 30.21 15.42
N VAL A 190 -0.43 31.18 15.34
CA VAL A 190 0.99 31.00 15.06
C VAL A 190 1.78 31.46 16.29
N TYR A 191 2.66 30.64 16.82
CA TYR A 191 3.48 30.92 18.00
C TYR A 191 4.96 31.01 17.62
N SER A 192 5.72 31.82 18.36
CA SER A 192 7.19 31.88 18.29
C SER A 192 7.91 30.85 19.19
N ASN A 193 7.15 30.16 20.06
CA ASN A 193 7.67 29.28 21.10
C ASN A 193 6.90 27.95 21.11
N GLU A 194 7.63 26.85 21.28
CA GLU A 194 7.07 25.51 21.26
C GLU A 194 6.29 25.17 22.54
N GLU A 195 6.71 25.69 23.70
CA GLU A 195 6.02 25.39 24.96
C GLU A 195 4.62 26.03 25.05
N ASP A 196 4.43 27.18 24.41
CA ASP A 196 3.15 27.89 24.42
C ASP A 196 2.11 27.16 23.56
N ILE A 197 2.50 26.66 22.37
CA ILE A 197 1.63 25.80 21.56
C ILE A 197 1.37 24.44 22.24
N ARG A 198 2.37 23.85 22.90
CA ARG A 198 2.20 22.60 23.68
C ARG A 198 1.21 22.79 24.83
N ARG A 199 1.21 23.95 25.51
CA ARG A 199 0.19 24.31 26.51
C ARG A 199 -1.19 24.50 25.88
N ALA A 200 -1.29 25.24 24.78
CA ALA A 200 -2.54 25.48 24.07
C ALA A 200 -3.20 24.17 23.56
N LEU A 201 -2.40 23.19 23.14
CA LEU A 201 -2.84 21.84 22.75
C LEU A 201 -3.27 21.00 23.95
N ARG A 202 -2.51 21.01 25.06
CA ARG A 202 -2.90 20.32 26.31
C ARG A 202 -4.24 20.81 26.87
N ALA A 203 -4.61 22.06 26.60
CA ALA A 203 -5.90 22.65 26.96
C ALA A 203 -7.09 22.25 26.05
N LYS A 204 -6.86 21.45 24.99
CA LYS A 204 -7.94 20.87 24.16
C LYS A 204 -8.44 19.55 24.76
N LEU A 205 -9.76 19.32 24.67
CA LEU A 205 -10.37 18.06 25.10
C LEU A 205 -9.97 16.87 24.19
N ASP A 206 -9.85 17.11 22.89
CA ASP A 206 -9.52 16.07 21.90
C ASP A 206 -8.10 16.26 21.37
N GLN A 207 -7.15 15.59 22.02
CA GLN A 207 -5.73 15.59 21.62
C GLN A 207 -5.42 14.55 20.52
N VAL A 208 -6.41 13.80 20.04
CA VAL A 208 -6.25 12.86 18.92
C VAL A 208 -6.39 13.57 17.58
N ASN A 209 -7.31 14.54 17.52
CA ASN A 209 -7.64 15.34 16.34
C ASN A 209 -6.86 16.67 16.22
N GLU A 210 -6.00 16.98 17.18
CA GLU A 210 -5.18 18.20 17.23
C GLU A 210 -3.68 17.86 17.10
N ALA A 211 -2.94 18.68 16.35
CA ALA A 211 -1.50 18.54 16.13
C ALA A 211 -0.83 19.91 15.96
N TYR A 212 0.50 19.93 15.85
CA TYR A 212 1.20 21.12 15.37
C TYR A 212 2.25 20.79 14.31
N VAL A 213 2.54 21.80 13.51
CA VAL A 213 3.63 21.80 12.54
C VAL A 213 4.64 22.89 12.91
N VAL A 214 5.92 22.56 12.75
CA VAL A 214 7.06 23.46 12.87
C VAL A 214 7.47 23.86 11.46
N VAL A 215 7.49 25.14 11.14
CA VAL A 215 7.84 25.66 9.81
C VAL A 215 9.02 26.62 9.95
N ALA A 216 10.02 26.49 9.07
CA ALA A 216 11.07 27.49 8.92
C ALA A 216 10.56 28.64 8.04
N ILE A 217 10.67 29.88 8.51
CA ILE A 217 10.33 31.07 7.74
C ILE A 217 11.42 32.13 7.90
N ASP A 218 11.56 33.01 6.91
CA ASP A 218 12.48 34.14 7.03
C ASP A 218 11.97 35.14 8.08
N ARG A 219 12.86 35.68 8.93
CA ARG A 219 12.52 36.60 10.02
C ARG A 219 11.76 37.85 9.54
N THR A 220 12.05 38.30 8.33
CA THR A 220 11.38 39.42 7.64
C THR A 220 9.91 39.15 7.32
N SER A 221 9.48 37.88 7.28
CA SER A 221 8.10 37.47 7.03
C SER A 221 7.18 37.57 8.25
N VAL A 222 7.71 37.92 9.43
CA VAL A 222 6.91 38.27 10.60
C VAL A 222 6.54 39.75 10.55
N MET A 223 5.25 40.05 10.59
CA MET A 223 4.78 41.44 10.61
C MET A 223 4.96 42.06 11.99
N ASN A 224 5.83 43.07 12.09
CA ASN A 224 6.03 43.84 13.31
C ASN A 224 4.81 44.74 13.58
N LEU A 225 3.98 44.34 14.55
CA LEU A 225 2.72 44.97 14.95
C LEU A 225 2.90 46.31 15.72
N ILE A 226 3.86 47.16 15.32
CA ILE A 226 4.28 48.37 16.06
C ILE A 226 3.10 49.32 16.39
N ASN A 227 2.07 49.36 15.53
CA ASN A 227 0.89 50.21 15.68
C ASN A 227 -0.42 49.40 15.93
N HIS A 228 -0.32 48.14 16.36
CA HIS A 228 -1.47 47.25 16.55
C HIS A 228 -1.40 46.51 17.89
N ALA A 229 -2.56 46.25 18.50
CA ALA A 229 -2.62 45.48 19.73
C ALA A 229 -2.04 44.07 19.54
N GLU A 230 -1.19 43.63 20.46
CA GLU A 230 -0.61 42.29 20.40
C GLU A 230 -1.70 41.22 20.47
N ARG A 231 -1.71 40.29 19.52
CA ARG A 231 -2.67 39.19 19.52
C ARG A 231 -2.21 38.13 20.50
N THR A 232 -3.10 37.68 21.38
CA THR A 232 -2.85 36.58 22.32
C THR A 232 -3.82 35.43 22.10
N ASP A 233 -3.46 34.25 22.58
CA ASP A 233 -4.37 33.11 22.71
C ASP A 233 -5.25 33.23 23.99
N ARG A 234 -6.08 32.21 24.26
CA ARG A 234 -6.95 32.16 25.45
C ARG A 234 -6.19 32.00 26.78
N LEU A 235 -4.90 31.72 26.74
CA LEU A 235 -4.02 31.54 27.90
C LEU A 235 -3.08 32.76 28.09
N GLY A 236 -3.16 33.75 27.21
CA GLY A 236 -2.34 34.96 27.23
C GLY A 236 -1.01 34.85 26.46
N HIS A 237 -0.73 33.72 25.80
CA HIS A 237 0.49 33.57 25.00
C HIS A 237 0.43 34.44 23.75
N LYS A 238 1.56 35.08 23.40
CA LYS A 238 1.67 35.96 22.23
C LYS A 238 1.63 35.19 20.92
N LEU A 239 0.84 35.69 19.97
CA LEU A 239 0.69 35.15 18.62
C LEU A 239 1.41 36.03 17.60
N LEU A 240 2.06 35.39 16.63
CA LEU A 240 2.66 36.05 15.48
C LEU A 240 1.61 36.34 14.41
N VAL A 241 1.85 37.39 13.63
CA VAL A 241 1.17 37.66 12.36
C VAL A 241 2.23 37.55 11.27
N LEU A 242 1.94 36.75 10.24
CA LEU A 242 2.86 36.49 9.13
C LEU A 242 2.38 37.18 7.85
N MET A 243 3.31 37.52 6.97
CA MET A 243 2.98 38.02 5.64
C MET A 243 2.29 36.94 4.78
N PRO A 244 1.43 37.32 3.81
CA PRO A 244 0.90 36.38 2.83
C PRO A 244 2.01 35.65 2.09
N GLY A 245 1.89 34.33 1.91
CA GLY A 245 2.90 33.50 1.24
C GLY A 245 4.09 33.07 2.10
N ALA A 246 4.21 33.55 3.36
CA ALA A 246 5.31 33.20 4.27
C ALA A 246 5.38 31.71 4.67
N LEU A 247 4.34 30.93 4.40
CA LEU A 247 4.25 29.51 4.79
C LEU A 247 4.20 28.63 3.54
N GLN A 248 5.18 27.73 3.45
CA GLN A 248 5.41 26.80 2.35
C GLN A 248 5.54 25.38 2.94
N SER A 249 4.98 24.37 2.28
CA SER A 249 5.00 22.98 2.79
C SER A 249 6.39 22.35 2.62
N GLU A 250 7.15 22.84 1.66
CA GLU A 250 8.57 22.61 1.43
C GLU A 250 9.42 22.99 2.66
N ASN A 251 9.01 24.03 3.39
CA ASN A 251 9.71 24.56 4.57
C ASN A 251 9.19 23.99 5.91
N ILE A 252 8.33 22.95 5.87
CA ILE A 252 8.02 22.17 7.07
C ILE A 252 9.32 21.55 7.59
N TYR A 253 9.61 21.83 8.85
CA TYR A 253 10.77 21.31 9.57
C TYR A 253 10.41 19.99 10.27
N GLU A 254 9.23 19.93 10.89
CA GLU A 254 8.78 18.83 11.75
C GLU A 254 7.26 18.88 11.93
N PHE A 255 6.62 17.72 12.04
CA PHE A 255 5.20 17.57 12.40
C PHE A 255 5.10 16.80 13.72
N VAL A 256 4.28 17.27 14.66
CA VAL A 256 4.16 16.68 16.00
C VAL A 256 2.71 16.37 16.33
N HIS A 257 2.45 15.09 16.61
CA HIS A 257 1.11 14.55 16.86
C HIS A 257 1.16 13.46 17.94
N GLN A 258 0.26 13.53 18.92
CA GLN A 258 0.19 12.59 20.07
C GLN A 258 1.55 12.36 20.77
N GLY A 259 2.40 13.39 20.86
CA GLY A 259 3.73 13.31 21.47
C GLY A 259 4.80 12.57 20.63
N LYS A 260 4.52 12.27 19.36
CA LYS A 260 5.48 11.73 18.40
C LYS A 260 5.89 12.82 17.41
N CYS A 261 7.17 12.86 17.08
CA CYS A 261 7.73 13.72 16.04
C CYS A 261 7.82 12.97 14.71
N TYR A 262 7.59 13.69 13.62
CA TYR A 262 7.63 13.16 12.26
C TYR A 262 8.34 14.15 11.33
N ASP A 263 9.21 13.62 10.47
CA ASP A 263 9.81 14.36 9.36
C ASP A 263 8.86 14.35 8.15
N PHE A 264 8.62 15.50 7.51
CA PHE A 264 7.79 15.62 6.30
C PHE A 264 8.66 15.77 5.06
N ILE A 265 8.71 14.71 4.24
CA ILE A 265 9.66 14.53 3.13
C ILE A 265 8.93 13.95 1.93
N GLU A 266 9.16 14.46 0.72
CA GLU A 266 8.48 14.02 -0.52
C GLU A 266 6.95 13.89 -0.39
N ASN A 267 6.36 14.77 0.43
CA ASN A 267 4.94 14.81 0.79
C ASN A 267 4.42 13.66 1.68
N GLN A 268 5.29 12.87 2.31
CA GLN A 268 4.95 11.78 3.24
C GLN A 268 5.48 12.06 4.66
N LEU A 269 4.88 11.40 5.66
CA LEU A 269 5.28 11.51 7.06
C LEU A 269 6.08 10.28 7.53
N TYR A 270 7.34 10.51 7.90
CA TYR A 270 8.22 9.49 8.47
C TYR A 270 8.38 9.73 9.96
N LEU A 271 8.30 8.68 10.80
CA LEU A 271 8.55 8.83 12.23
C LEU A 271 10.01 9.23 12.44
N ALA A 272 10.24 10.37 13.11
CA ALA A 272 11.58 10.87 13.36
C ALA A 272 12.33 9.92 14.31
N SER A 273 13.58 9.60 13.98
CA SER A 273 14.48 8.87 14.88
C SER A 273 15.03 9.82 15.94
N SER A 274 14.42 9.79 17.12
CA SER A 274 14.84 10.50 18.34
C SER A 274 16.02 9.83 19.02
#